data_AF-A0A5U8SU35-F1
#
_entry.id   AF-A0A5U8SU35-F1
#
_cell.length_a   1.000
_cell.length_b   1.000
_cell.length_c   1.000
_cell.angle_alpha   90.00
_cell.angle_beta   90.00
_cell.angle_gamma   90.00
#
_symmetry.space_group_name_H-M   'P 1'
#
loop_
_entity.id
_entity.type
_entity.pdbx_description
1 polymer ?
#
loop_
_entity_poly.entity_id
_entity_poly.type
_entity_poly.pdbx_seq_one_letter_code
_entity_poly.pdbx_strand_id
1 'polypeptide(L)'
;AILFGRFDKMIIGILQLVMILMLLWIGLMVNLSGIFYWSLLLAGALFVYQQRLMADRERDPCFQAFMNNNYVGFILFLGMLVSYL
;
A
#
# COMPACT_ATOMS: atom_id res chain seq x y z
N ALA A 1 3.39 -13.61 16.89
CA ALA A 1 4.40 -14.04 15.90
C ALA A 1 5.77 -13.74 16.51
N ILE A 2 6.54 -14.78 16.84
CA ILE A 2 7.77 -14.69 17.64
C ILE A 2 9.03 -14.69 16.75
N LEU A 3 8.89 -14.87 15.44
CA LEU A 3 10.02 -15.04 14.52
C LEU A 3 10.68 -13.72 14.03
N PHE A 4 9.98 -12.58 14.08
CA PHE A 4 10.47 -11.33 13.45
C PHE A 4 10.60 -10.11 14.40
N GLY A 5 10.30 -10.29 15.69
CA GLY A 5 10.61 -9.33 16.75
C GLY A 5 10.31 -7.87 16.38
N ARG A 6 11.37 -7.04 16.28
CA ARG A 6 11.34 -5.58 16.06
C ARG A 6 11.43 -5.15 14.59
N PHE A 7 11.69 -6.10 13.69
CA PHE A 7 11.90 -5.79 12.27
C PHE A 7 10.64 -5.98 11.41
N ASP A 8 9.55 -6.55 11.95
CA ASP A 8 8.28 -6.73 11.24
C ASP A 8 7.80 -5.46 10.53
N LYS A 9 7.84 -4.31 11.21
CA LYS A 9 7.45 -3.01 10.63
C LYS A 9 8.32 -2.60 9.45
N MET A 10 9.62 -2.83 9.56
CA MET A 10 10.58 -2.43 8.55
C MET A 10 10.41 -3.30 7.30
N ILE A 11 10.21 -4.61 7.48
CA ILE A 11 9.94 -5.55 6.39
C ILE A 11 8.63 -5.19 5.68
N ILE A 12 7.56 -4.94 6.44
CA ILE A 12 6.26 -4.53 5.86
C ILE A 12 6.40 -3.21 5.08
N GLY A 13 7.12 -2.23 5.64
CA GLY A 13 7.36 -0.95 4.97
C GLY A 13 8.16 -1.09 3.68
N ILE A 14 9.20 -1.94 3.69
CA ILE A 14 9.99 -2.23 2.49
C ILE A 14 9.12 -2.90 1.42
N LEU A 15 8.33 -3.91 1.80
CA LEU A 15 7.43 -4.60 0.86
C LEU A 15 6.39 -3.64 0.26
N GLN A 16 5.82 -2.75 1.07
CA GLN A 16 4.89 -1.70 0.62
C GLN A 16 5.55 -0.73 -0.37
N LEU A 17 6.78 -0.30 -0.08
CA LEU A 17 7.57 0.55 -0.98
C LEU A 17 7.88 -0.15 -2.31
N VAL A 18 8.34 -1.39 -2.26
CA VAL A 18 8.62 -2.20 -3.45
C VAL A 18 7.37 -2.38 -4.30
N MET A 19 6.21 -2.64 -3.67
CA MET A 19 4.93 -2.74 -4.36
C MET A 19 4.57 -1.45 -5.10
N ILE A 20 4.68 -0.28 -4.45
CA ILE A 20 4.40 1.01 -5.09
C ILE A 20 5.36 1.27 -6.25
N LEU A 21 6.66 1.00 -6.07
CA LEU A 21 7.65 1.20 -7.12
C LEU A 21 7.40 0.31 -8.33
N MET A 22 7.03 -0.96 -8.11
CA MET A 22 6.65 -1.89 -9.18
C MET A 22 5.41 -1.39 -9.94
N LEU A 23 4.38 -0.94 -9.22
CA LEU A 23 3.17 -0.41 -9.83
C LEU A 23 3.43 0.90 -10.59
N LEU A 24 4.28 1.78 -10.06
CA LEU A 24 4.70 3.00 -10.74
C LEU A 24 5.45 2.67 -12.04
N TRP A 25 6.35 1.68 -12.00
CA TRP A 25 7.08 1.21 -13.17
C TRP A 25 6.15 0.67 -14.25
N ILE A 26 5.15 -0.14 -13.86
CA ILE A 26 4.12 -0.65 -14.77
C ILE A 26 3.29 0.51 -15.35
N GLY A 27 2.90 1.47 -14.52
CA GLY A 27 2.18 2.68 -14.92
C GLY A 27 2.90 3.50 -15.98
N LEU A 28 4.22 3.65 -15.84
CA LEU A 28 5.07 4.34 -16.81
C LEU A 28 5.22 3.53 -18.10
N MET A 29 5.43 2.21 -18.00
CA MET A 29 5.59 1.33 -19.17
C MET A 29 4.34 1.29 -20.05
N VAL A 30 3.16 1.28 -19.42
CA VAL A 30 1.88 1.18 -20.12
C VAL A 30 1.28 2.57 -20.42
N ASN A 31 1.96 3.67 -20.03
CA ASN A 31 1.46 5.05 -20.17
C ASN A 31 0.02 5.21 -19.61
N LEU A 32 -0.22 4.71 -18.39
CA LEU A 32 -1.53 4.87 -17.74
C LEU A 32 -1.87 6.35 -17.52
N SER A 33 -3.17 6.64 -17.45
CA SER A 33 -3.68 8.00 -17.28
C SER A 33 -3.29 8.58 -15.91
N GLY A 34 -3.35 9.92 -15.79
CA GLY A 34 -3.05 10.64 -14.55
C GLY A 34 -3.85 10.14 -13.33
N ILE A 35 -5.03 9.55 -13.56
CA ILE A 35 -5.91 8.99 -12.51
C ILE A 35 -5.23 7.81 -11.80
N PHE A 36 -4.49 6.97 -12.52
CA PHE A 36 -3.74 5.88 -11.91
C PHE A 36 -2.68 6.41 -10.93
N TYR A 37 -1.95 7.46 -11.29
CA TYR A 37 -0.97 8.08 -10.41
C TYR A 37 -1.61 8.70 -9.15
N TRP A 38 -2.81 9.27 -9.27
CA TRP A 38 -3.58 9.74 -8.12
C TRP A 38 -3.99 8.60 -7.18
N SER A 39 -4.46 7.47 -7.74
CA SER A 39 -4.77 6.28 -6.93
C SER A 39 -3.54 5.69 -6.25
N LEU A 40 -2.38 5.73 -6.91
CA LEU A 40 -1.10 5.28 -6.36
C LEU A 40 -0.63 6.19 -5.21
N LEU A 41 -0.84 7.50 -5.32
CA LEU A 41 -0.53 8.46 -4.26
C LEU A 41 -1.43 8.22 -3.03
N LEU A 42 -2.73 7.98 -3.24
CA LEU A 42 -3.69 7.61 -2.19
C LEU A 42 -3.29 6.29 -1.48
N ALA A 43 -2.87 5.27 -2.25
CA ALA A 43 -2.35 4.03 -1.72
C ALA A 43 -1.09 4.26 -0.86
N GLY A 44 -0.17 5.11 -1.31
CA GLY A 44 1.02 5.51 -0.54
C GLY A 44 0.67 6.20 0.79
N ALA A 45 -0.30 7.12 0.78
CA ALA A 45 -0.76 7.77 2.00
C ALA A 45 -1.37 6.77 3.01
N LEU A 46 -2.14 5.80 2.52
CA LEU A 46 -2.68 4.70 3.32
C LEU A 46 -1.57 3.82 3.92
N PHE A 47 -0.50 3.55 3.20
CA PHE A 47 0.65 2.81 3.74
C PHE A 47 1.39 3.58 4.83
N VAL A 48 1.55 4.89 4.70
CA VAL A 48 2.11 5.73 5.78
C VAL A 48 1.21 5.68 7.02
N TYR A 49 -0.12 5.73 6.83
CA TYR A 49 -1.08 5.59 7.92
C TYR A 49 -0.98 4.21 8.58
N GLN A 50 -0.89 3.13 7.79
CA GLN A 50 -0.73 1.75 8.28
C GLN A 50 0.58 1.57 9.06
N GLN A 51 1.70 2.10 8.55
CA GLN A 51 3.00 2.12 9.26
C GLN A 51 2.89 2.79 10.64
N ARG A 52 2.15 3.90 10.71
CA ARG A 52 1.89 4.62 11.96
C ARG A 52 0.97 3.84 12.90
N LEU A 53 -0.07 3.17 12.40
CA LEU A 53 -0.95 2.32 13.20
C LEU A 53 -0.20 1.12 13.80
N MET A 54 0.72 0.52 13.04
CA MET A 54 1.55 -0.57 13.54
C MET A 54 2.53 -0.08 14.62
N ALA A 55 2.76 1.24 14.77
CA ALA A 55 3.74 1.82 15.70
C ALA A 55 3.53 1.34 17.15
N ASP A 56 2.29 1.24 17.61
CA ASP A 56 1.97 0.86 19.00
C ASP A 56 2.09 -0.64 19.30
N ARG A 57 2.38 -1.49 18.29
CA ARG A 57 2.62 -2.93 18.48
C ARG A 57 1.47 -3.72 19.15
N GLU A 58 0.31 -3.12 19.30
CA GLU A 58 -0.88 -3.80 19.80
C GLU A 58 -1.52 -4.66 18.70
N ARG A 59 -2.14 -5.78 19.10
CA ARG A 59 -2.74 -6.74 18.15
C ARG A 59 -3.87 -6.12 17.33
N ASP A 60 -4.69 -5.28 17.96
CA ASP A 60 -5.86 -4.66 17.33
C ASP A 60 -5.51 -3.71 16.16
N PRO A 61 -4.59 -2.73 16.32
CA PRO A 61 -4.21 -1.86 15.21
C PRO A 61 -3.45 -2.58 14.09
N CYS A 62 -2.77 -3.69 14.38
CA CYS A 62 -2.17 -4.53 13.34
C CYS A 62 -3.25 -5.20 12.46
N PHE A 63 -4.33 -5.68 13.09
CA PHE A 63 -5.47 -6.26 12.38
C PHE A 63 -6.22 -5.20 11.56
N GLN A 64 -6.37 -3.99 12.10
CA GLN A 64 -6.91 -2.85 11.34
C GLN A 64 -6.04 -2.52 10.14
N ALA A 65 -4.71 -2.47 10.28
CA ALA A 65 -3.81 -2.22 9.17
C ALA A 65 -3.91 -3.31 8.08
N PHE A 66 -4.11 -4.57 8.48
CA PHE A 66 -4.37 -5.68 7.55
C PHE A 66 -5.68 -5.49 6.78
N MET A 67 -6.77 -5.11 7.46
CA MET A 67 -8.04 -4.77 6.80
C MET A 67 -7.91 -3.57 5.87
N ASN A 68 -7.11 -2.57 6.27
CA ASN A 68 -6.92 -1.36 5.50
C ASN A 68 -6.19 -1.64 4.16
N ASN A 69 -5.45 -2.75 4.06
CA ASN A 69 -4.83 -3.18 2.81
C ASN A 69 -5.87 -3.58 1.74
N ASN A 70 -7.07 -4.01 2.14
CA ASN A 70 -8.15 -4.29 1.19
C ASN A 70 -8.62 -3.01 0.48
N TYR A 71 -8.69 -1.88 1.20
CA TYR A 71 -8.99 -0.58 0.60
C TYR A 71 -7.90 -0.11 -0.37
N VAL A 72 -6.63 -0.39 -0.07
CA VAL A 72 -5.53 -0.10 -1.01
C VAL A 72 -5.71 -0.87 -2.32
N GLY A 73 -5.99 -2.17 -2.24
CA GLY A 73 -6.29 -2.98 -3.42
C GLY A 73 -7.49 -2.46 -4.20
N PHE A 74 -8.56 -2.06 -3.51
CA PHE A 74 -9.75 -1.48 -4.13
C PHE A 74 -9.47 -0.16 -4.86
N ILE A 75 -8.70 0.75 -4.24
CA ILE A 75 -8.33 2.04 -4.84
C ILE A 75 -7.46 1.83 -6.07
N LEU A 76 -6.47 0.93 -6.02
CA LEU A 76 -5.60 0.63 -7.15
C LEU A 76 -6.38 -0.05 -8.29
N PHE A 77 -7.31 -0.94 -7.95
CA PHE A 77 -8.18 -1.59 -8.94
C PHE A 77 -9.08 -0.57 -9.64
N LEU A 78 -9.74 0.32 -8.90
CA LEU A 78 -10.56 1.39 -9.48
C LEU A 78 -9.71 2.35 -10.33
N GLY A 79 -8.54 2.76 -9.84
CA GLY A 79 -7.63 3.63 -10.58
C GLY A 79 -7.17 3.01 -11.91
N MET A 80 -6.92 1.70 -11.92
CA MET A 80 -6.62 0.96 -13.14
C MET A 80 -7.84 0.87 -14.06
N LEU A 81 -9.01 0.49 -13.54
CA LEU A 81 -10.24 0.33 -14.31
C LEU A 81 -10.68 1.65 -14.98
N VAL A 82 -10.62 2.76 -14.25
CA VAL A 82 -10.92 4.09 -14.78
C VAL A 82 -9.84 4.56 -15.76
N SER A 83 -8.58 4.15 -15.58
CA SER A 83 -7.53 4.47 -16.55
C SER A 83 -7.65 3.71 -17.87
N TYR A 84 -8.37 2.59 -17.90
CA TYR A 84 -8.63 1.80 -19.11
C TYR A 84 -9.95 2.18 -19.82
N LEU A 85 -10.83 2.94 -19.15
CA LEU A 85 -12.05 3.52 -19.73
C LEU A 85 -11.72 4.80 -20.51
#